data_AF-A0A3B9IXT1-F1
#
_entry.id   AF-A0A3B9IXT1-F1
#
_cell.length_a   1.000
_cell.length_b   1.000
_cell.length_c   1.000
_cell.angle_alpha   90.00
_cell.angle_beta   90.00
_cell.angle_gamma   90.00
#
_symmetry.space_group_name_H-M   'P 1'
#
loop_
_entity.id
_entity.type
_entity.pdbx_description
1 polymer ?
#
loop_
_entity_poly.entity_id
_entity_poly.type
_entity_poly.pdbx_seq_one_letter_code
_entity_poly.pdbx_strand_id
1 'polypeptide(L)'
;MYQVAARYGNNKNIDEKTINITDAQEVKTGMNLLNALENSNEPNKSWAGKANYFTPYELAAMCSADYDGHEGKIKNAGVKTADPDFKLAVGGLLTPEKTLFQYLDEMKLWFDYNRKDGKFAVDIINIHISPDDFNVESSNFRKRLSEIQNWIAENAPNTELWISEFEIPMSDCEEENLDNHDNENYQLKYAQRVARTYLAAMAENVTRITKFQLRDEGEGVYYNSGLVTQKGSWKKKKAWYYLSCMTSVLKNADFVSENNLNGVNIWEFKDRLTGDIIKAVWSPTNEDKIIKNYSLSSDGNSVAYITSPSEFAGGTTQKLNVKDGKISLDVSETPVYITLSDKEKNIINDRNSMIRPQEISLTIDKSGEVNNLGSAPKDTNLNQIYRMFDEPDTMPDPVYGDTNNLKTPETNVNKAVTAYAFFDKEYVFNAFAVYDTYGTGGISVYDAHTNKLLWSNDLGGYMYRAISLTADNPPTDCLKIVKEGGDMNELSFYGYESSSEKDWDINKDGAVDVFDMILMRQNLEKYSDDISALNDFILNKK
;
A
#
# COMPACT_ATOMS: atom_id res chain seq x y z
N MET A 1 0.83 18.67 21.72
CA MET A 1 1.01 19.02 20.30
C MET A 1 2.40 19.54 19.95
N TYR A 2 2.83 20.73 20.41
CA TYR A 2 4.15 21.33 20.08
C TYR A 2 5.33 20.36 20.19
N GLN A 3 5.46 19.64 21.31
CA GLN A 3 6.57 18.72 21.56
C GLN A 3 6.70 17.61 20.50
N VAL A 4 5.57 17.08 20.02
CA VAL A 4 5.53 16.03 19.00
C VAL A 4 5.90 16.62 17.65
N ALA A 5 5.29 17.75 17.27
CA ALA A 5 5.57 18.43 16.00
C ALA A 5 7.03 18.92 15.92
N ALA A 6 7.57 19.50 17.00
CA ALA A 6 8.95 20.01 17.01
C ALA A 6 9.99 18.89 16.87
N ARG A 7 9.74 17.74 17.50
CA ARG A 7 10.62 16.57 17.44
C ARG A 7 10.49 15.82 16.12
N TYR A 8 9.27 15.47 15.73
CA TYR A 8 8.98 14.53 14.65
C TYR A 8 8.55 15.19 13.34
N GLY A 9 8.24 16.48 13.33
CA GLY A 9 8.01 17.28 12.12
C GLY A 9 9.29 17.53 11.34
N ASN A 10 9.23 18.38 10.32
CA ASN A 10 10.34 18.66 9.40
C ASN A 10 11.19 19.87 9.82
N ASN A 11 10.69 20.74 10.71
CA ASN A 11 11.38 21.98 11.07
C ASN A 11 12.57 21.73 12.01
N LYS A 12 13.78 22.00 11.51
CA LYS A 12 15.03 21.88 12.29
C LYS A 12 15.37 23.12 13.11
N ASN A 13 14.72 24.26 12.84
CA ASN A 13 15.00 25.54 13.48
C ASN A 13 14.18 25.73 14.76
N ILE A 14 14.33 24.80 15.71
CA ILE A 14 13.66 24.83 17.01
C ILE A 14 14.68 25.07 18.11
N ASP A 15 14.37 25.97 19.04
CA ASP A 15 15.16 26.13 20.26
C ASP A 15 15.03 24.88 21.13
N GLU A 16 16.12 24.12 21.22
CA GLU A 16 16.23 22.88 21.99
C GLU A 16 15.81 23.04 23.45
N LYS A 17 15.93 24.26 24.03
CA LYS A 17 15.50 24.56 25.41
C LYS A 17 13.98 24.51 25.60
N THR A 18 13.22 24.53 24.51
CA THR A 18 11.76 24.43 24.55
C THR A 18 11.27 22.98 24.51
N ILE A 19 12.18 22.02 24.30
CA ILE A 19 11.85 20.61 24.22
C ILE A 19 11.87 19.97 25.60
N ASN A 20 10.76 19.33 25.97
CA ASN A 20 10.62 18.59 27.21
C ASN A 20 11.02 17.13 26.96
N ILE A 21 12.20 16.75 27.44
CA ILE A 21 12.71 15.36 27.43
C ILE A 21 13.09 14.94 28.85
N THR A 22 13.14 13.64 29.08
CA THR A 22 13.76 13.08 30.29
C THR A 22 15.28 13.02 30.10
N ASP A 23 16.02 12.92 31.21
CA ASP A 23 17.49 12.78 31.19
C ASP A 23 18.00 11.54 30.44
N ALA A 24 17.10 10.60 30.11
CA ALA A 24 17.41 9.38 29.38
C ALA A 24 17.31 9.53 27.85
N GLN A 25 16.97 10.72 27.33
CA GLN A 25 16.79 10.95 25.90
C GLN A 25 17.62 12.12 25.40
N GLU A 26 18.09 12.02 24.17
CA GLU A 26 18.69 13.16 23.48
C GLU A 26 17.61 14.07 22.90
N VAL A 27 17.87 15.38 22.94
CA VAL A 27 17.05 16.35 22.22
C VAL A 27 17.20 16.07 20.72
N LYS A 28 16.06 15.93 20.04
CA LYS A 28 15.97 15.79 18.59
C LYS A 28 14.87 16.72 18.10
N THR A 29 15.10 17.35 16.97
CA THR A 29 14.17 18.25 16.30
C THR A 29 14.16 17.96 14.80
N GLY A 30 13.05 18.24 14.13
CA GLY A 30 12.99 18.18 12.66
C GLY A 30 13.32 16.82 12.05
N MET A 31 12.91 15.70 12.67
CA MET A 31 13.21 14.34 12.19
C MET A 31 12.50 13.97 10.88
N ASN A 32 11.47 14.72 10.48
CA ASN A 32 10.66 14.51 9.29
C ASN A 32 10.01 13.11 9.23
N LEU A 33 9.40 12.68 10.34
CA LEU A 33 8.75 11.37 10.48
C LEU A 33 7.22 11.47 10.52
N LEU A 34 6.68 12.59 10.99
CA LEU A 34 5.25 12.87 11.06
C LEU A 34 4.97 14.19 10.35
N ASN A 35 3.78 14.32 9.78
CA ASN A 35 3.32 15.54 9.09
C ASN A 35 1.94 16.03 9.55
N ALA A 36 1.26 15.24 10.38
CA ALA A 36 -0.05 15.57 10.93
C ALA A 36 -0.22 14.92 12.31
N LEU A 37 -1.09 15.50 13.14
CA LEU A 37 -1.44 14.94 14.45
C LEU A 37 -2.90 15.23 14.77
N GLU A 38 -3.57 14.24 15.34
CA GLU A 38 -4.94 14.29 15.82
C GLU A 38 -4.95 14.53 17.33
N ASN A 39 -5.77 15.47 17.81
CA ASN A 39 -5.69 15.91 19.21
C ASN A 39 -6.60 15.19 20.22
N SER A 40 -7.49 14.32 19.76
CA SER A 40 -8.35 13.50 20.60
C SER A 40 -8.92 12.33 19.80
N ASN A 41 -9.77 11.52 20.41
CA ASN A 41 -10.55 10.52 19.67
C ASN A 41 -12.01 10.54 20.13
N GLU A 42 -12.94 10.77 19.21
CA GLU A 42 -14.37 10.91 19.47
C GLU A 42 -14.69 11.86 20.63
N PRO A 43 -14.16 13.10 20.63
CA PRO A 43 -14.32 14.02 21.76
C PRO A 43 -15.78 14.41 22.01
N ASN A 44 -16.69 14.13 21.08
CA ASN A 44 -18.13 14.38 21.20
C ASN A 44 -18.94 13.16 21.70
N LYS A 45 -18.30 12.09 22.21
CA LYS A 45 -19.01 10.93 22.77
C LYS A 45 -19.64 11.23 24.14
N SER A 46 -20.92 11.60 24.11
CA SER A 46 -21.67 11.98 25.33
C SER A 46 -21.95 10.81 26.29
N TRP A 47 -21.72 9.56 25.87
CA TRP A 47 -22.02 8.35 26.66
C TRP A 47 -20.86 7.86 27.52
N ALA A 48 -19.61 8.28 27.26
CA ALA A 48 -18.42 7.79 27.97
C ALA A 48 -18.03 8.65 29.20
N GLY A 49 -18.94 9.51 29.65
CA GLY A 49 -18.73 10.41 30.78
C GLY A 49 -17.85 11.63 30.45
N LYS A 50 -17.80 12.60 31.38
CA LYS A 50 -17.16 13.90 31.14
C LYS A 50 -15.66 13.83 30.83
N ALA A 51 -14.94 12.82 31.35
CA ALA A 51 -13.51 12.64 31.07
C ALA A 51 -13.22 12.34 29.59
N ASN A 52 -14.22 11.84 28.85
CA ASN A 52 -14.12 11.47 27.45
C ASN A 52 -14.96 12.39 26.54
N TYR A 53 -15.59 13.43 27.10
CA TYR A 53 -16.47 14.35 26.39
C TYR A 53 -16.01 15.80 26.53
N PHE A 54 -15.86 16.44 25.39
CA PHE A 54 -15.68 17.86 25.24
C PHE A 54 -16.99 18.47 24.76
N THR A 55 -17.40 19.57 25.39
CA THR A 55 -18.31 20.51 24.75
C THR A 55 -17.63 21.12 23.51
N PRO A 56 -18.40 21.65 22.54
CA PRO A 56 -17.84 22.35 21.39
C PRO A 56 -16.83 23.43 21.77
N TYR A 57 -17.11 24.20 22.83
CA TYR A 57 -16.24 25.28 23.29
C TYR A 57 -14.93 24.78 23.89
N GLU A 58 -14.96 23.68 24.66
CA GLU A 58 -13.74 23.08 25.21
C GLU A 58 -12.86 22.50 24.10
N LEU A 59 -13.47 21.84 23.09
CA LEU A 59 -12.72 21.32 21.96
C LEU A 59 -12.13 22.46 21.10
N ALA A 60 -12.90 23.53 20.85
CA ALA A 60 -12.41 24.70 20.12
C ALA A 60 -11.25 25.40 20.86
N ALA A 61 -11.35 25.54 22.19
CA ALA A 61 -10.26 26.07 23.01
C ALA A 61 -9.00 25.19 22.94
N MET A 62 -9.16 23.87 23.03
CA MET A 62 -8.06 22.92 22.89
C MET A 62 -7.41 23.01 21.51
N CYS A 63 -8.20 22.94 20.43
CA CYS A 63 -7.71 23.11 19.06
C CYS A 63 -6.97 24.44 18.88
N SER A 64 -7.49 25.54 19.44
CA SER A 64 -6.79 26.82 19.35
C SER A 64 -5.42 26.80 20.03
N ALA A 65 -5.30 26.17 21.20
CA ALA A 65 -4.01 26.02 21.90
C ALA A 65 -3.06 25.08 21.14
N ASP A 66 -3.62 24.00 20.58
CA ASP A 66 -2.92 22.96 19.85
C ASP A 66 -2.47 23.37 18.45
N TYR A 67 -3.12 24.37 17.85
CA TYR A 67 -2.78 24.88 16.52
C TYR A 67 -1.58 25.81 16.59
N ASP A 68 -1.67 26.91 17.35
CA ASP A 68 -0.66 27.98 17.38
C ASP A 68 -0.43 28.58 18.79
N GLY A 69 -0.75 27.82 19.84
CA GLY A 69 -0.67 28.32 21.21
C GLY A 69 -1.72 29.40 21.50
N HIS A 70 -2.87 29.35 20.82
CA HIS A 70 -3.93 30.34 20.87
C HIS A 70 -3.39 31.75 20.53
N GLU A 71 -2.94 31.88 19.28
CA GLU A 71 -2.34 33.10 18.73
C GLU A 71 -1.07 33.52 19.52
N GLY A 72 -0.30 32.53 19.96
CA GLY A 72 0.94 32.71 20.73
C GLY A 72 0.75 33.16 22.18
N LYS A 73 -0.48 33.20 22.72
CA LYS A 73 -0.72 33.51 24.15
C LYS A 73 -0.10 32.45 25.07
N ILE A 74 -0.08 31.20 24.62
CA ILE A 74 0.56 30.07 25.29
C ILE A 74 1.93 29.84 24.65
N LYS A 75 3.00 30.06 25.42
CA LYS A 75 4.37 29.88 24.94
C LYS A 75 4.69 28.40 24.70
N ASN A 76 5.46 28.12 23.65
CA ASN A 76 5.92 26.77 23.28
C ASN A 76 4.76 25.77 23.13
N ALA A 77 3.64 26.24 22.56
CA ALA A 77 2.44 25.47 22.28
C ALA A 77 2.03 25.68 20.81
N GLY A 78 1.24 24.75 20.27
CA GLY A 78 0.83 24.77 18.87
C GLY A 78 1.72 23.93 17.96
N VAL A 79 1.12 23.14 17.05
CA VAL A 79 1.87 22.47 15.97
C VAL A 79 2.47 23.50 15.02
N LYS A 80 1.76 24.58 14.69
CA LYS A 80 2.22 25.64 13.77
C LYS A 80 3.35 26.49 14.32
N THR A 81 3.42 26.61 15.65
CA THR A 81 4.55 27.25 16.33
C THR A 81 5.81 26.39 16.24
N ALA A 82 5.66 25.06 16.29
CA ALA A 82 6.78 24.12 16.16
C ALA A 82 7.21 23.94 14.70
N ASP A 83 6.26 23.79 13.80
CA ASP A 83 6.48 23.49 12.39
C ASP A 83 5.29 24.02 11.59
N PRO A 84 5.49 25.09 10.77
CA PRO A 84 4.41 25.69 9.98
C PRO A 84 3.73 24.73 8.99
N ASP A 85 4.45 23.72 8.49
CA ASP A 85 3.95 22.75 7.51
C ASP A 85 3.21 21.58 8.19
N PHE A 86 3.39 21.39 9.50
CA PHE A 86 2.77 20.32 10.26
C PHE A 86 1.26 20.55 10.44
N LYS A 87 0.44 19.56 10.15
CA LYS A 87 -1.02 19.68 10.17
C LYS A 87 -1.63 19.30 11.52
N LEU A 88 -2.66 20.01 11.95
CA LEU A 88 -3.52 19.63 13.06
C LEU A 88 -4.85 19.09 12.54
N ALA A 89 -5.22 17.88 12.96
CA ALA A 89 -6.56 17.36 12.85
C ALA A 89 -7.32 17.53 14.17
N VAL A 90 -8.57 17.99 14.08
CA VAL A 90 -9.52 17.82 15.20
C VAL A 90 -9.67 16.32 15.48
N GLY A 91 -9.83 15.93 16.74
CA GLY A 91 -10.17 14.54 17.07
C GLY A 91 -11.38 14.05 16.29
N GLY A 92 -11.33 12.80 15.81
CA GLY A 92 -12.31 12.19 14.93
C GLY A 92 -13.70 12.30 15.51
N LEU A 93 -14.53 13.17 14.93
CA LEU A 93 -15.85 13.45 15.46
C LEU A 93 -16.81 12.33 15.08
N LEU A 94 -17.52 11.77 16.05
CA LEU A 94 -18.67 10.91 15.75
C LEU A 94 -19.70 11.70 14.96
N THR A 95 -20.31 11.07 13.95
CA THR A 95 -21.32 11.71 13.11
C THR A 95 -22.74 11.16 13.33
N PRO A 96 -23.35 11.23 14.54
CA PRO A 96 -24.78 11.03 14.64
C PRO A 96 -25.49 12.18 13.92
N GLU A 97 -26.41 11.84 13.03
CA GLU A 97 -26.96 12.68 11.94
C GLU A 97 -27.45 14.09 12.34
N LYS A 98 -27.82 14.31 13.62
CA LYS A 98 -28.47 15.56 14.03
C LYS A 98 -27.58 16.58 14.74
N THR A 99 -26.40 16.21 15.19
CA THR A 99 -25.62 17.07 16.11
C THR A 99 -24.24 17.47 15.61
N LEU A 100 -23.73 16.87 14.53
CA LEU A 100 -22.40 17.21 14.00
C LEU A 100 -22.31 18.69 13.62
N PHE A 101 -23.22 19.17 12.76
CA PHE A 101 -23.19 20.56 12.30
C PHE A 101 -23.39 21.55 13.44
N GLN A 102 -24.29 21.26 14.38
CA GLN A 102 -24.45 22.07 15.60
C GLN A 102 -23.15 22.15 16.41
N TYR A 103 -22.46 21.01 16.56
CA TYR A 103 -21.18 20.96 17.26
C TYR A 103 -20.11 21.81 16.55
N LEU A 104 -20.04 21.71 15.23
CA LEU A 104 -19.10 22.49 14.40
C LEU A 104 -19.44 24.00 14.40
N ASP A 105 -20.73 24.36 14.33
CA ASP A 105 -21.21 25.74 14.41
C ASP A 105 -20.86 26.38 15.76
N GLU A 106 -21.04 25.65 16.86
CA GLU A 106 -20.67 26.13 18.20
C GLU A 106 -19.14 26.25 18.35
N MET A 107 -18.36 25.34 17.78
CA MET A 107 -16.90 25.51 17.69
C MET A 107 -16.52 26.78 16.91
N LYS A 108 -17.16 27.01 15.75
CA LYS A 108 -16.93 28.19 14.92
C LYS A 108 -17.27 29.47 15.66
N LEU A 109 -18.42 29.52 16.35
CA LEU A 109 -18.81 30.65 17.19
C LEU A 109 -17.76 30.94 18.26
N TRP A 110 -17.21 29.89 18.90
CA TRP A 110 -16.15 30.06 19.87
C TRP A 110 -14.89 30.67 19.25
N PHE A 111 -14.45 30.18 18.08
CA PHE A 111 -13.28 30.73 17.38
C PHE A 111 -13.48 32.18 17.00
N ASP A 112 -14.64 32.55 16.45
CA ASP A 112 -14.98 33.92 16.06
C ASP A 112 -14.94 34.90 17.23
N TYR A 113 -15.34 34.43 18.42
CA TYR A 113 -15.37 35.27 19.61
C TYR A 113 -14.01 35.36 20.32
N ASN A 114 -13.26 34.25 20.37
CA ASN A 114 -12.08 34.14 21.25
C ASN A 114 -10.74 34.32 20.52
N ARG A 115 -10.71 34.14 19.20
CA ARG A 115 -9.52 34.42 18.37
C ARG A 115 -9.70 35.75 17.63
N LYS A 116 -8.62 36.51 17.48
CA LYS A 116 -8.64 37.77 16.71
C LYS A 116 -8.76 37.52 15.21
N ASP A 117 -8.24 36.39 14.73
CA ASP A 117 -8.30 36.00 13.33
C ASP A 117 -9.60 35.27 12.94
N GLY A 118 -10.44 34.89 13.91
CA GLY A 118 -11.67 34.11 13.68
C GLY A 118 -11.45 32.75 13.01
N LYS A 119 -10.20 32.28 12.92
CA LYS A 119 -9.86 31.08 12.16
C LYS A 119 -10.40 29.83 12.87
N PHE A 120 -11.03 28.94 12.12
CA PHE A 120 -11.26 27.58 12.57
C PHE A 120 -9.91 26.86 12.67
N ALA A 121 -9.35 26.80 13.88
CA ALA A 121 -7.91 26.57 14.11
C ALA A 121 -7.52 25.08 14.01
N VAL A 122 -7.74 24.47 12.85
CA VAL A 122 -7.23 23.15 12.43
C VAL A 122 -6.95 23.17 10.92
N ASP A 123 -6.09 22.26 10.46
CA ASP A 123 -5.86 22.05 9.02
C ASP A 123 -6.76 20.94 8.47
N ILE A 124 -7.27 20.06 9.35
CA ILE A 124 -8.09 18.90 8.99
C ILE A 124 -9.31 18.82 9.91
N ILE A 125 -10.49 18.71 9.29
CA ILE A 125 -11.71 18.23 9.94
C ILE A 125 -11.76 16.72 9.76
N ASN A 126 -11.71 16.01 10.88
CA ASN A 126 -11.66 14.54 10.91
C ASN A 126 -12.96 14.00 11.51
N ILE A 127 -13.52 12.97 10.88
CA ILE A 127 -14.82 12.40 11.24
C ILE A 127 -14.78 10.87 11.25
N HIS A 128 -15.63 10.28 12.08
CA HIS A 128 -15.91 8.84 12.11
C HIS A 128 -17.30 8.62 11.53
N ILE A 129 -17.35 8.17 10.27
CA ILE A 129 -18.58 8.06 9.50
C ILE A 129 -18.58 6.78 8.66
N SER A 130 -19.71 6.08 8.69
CA SER A 130 -19.95 4.84 7.96
C SER A 130 -21.15 5.00 7.02
N PRO A 131 -21.27 4.18 5.97
CA PRO A 131 -22.56 3.95 5.32
C PRO A 131 -23.62 3.53 6.33
N ASP A 132 -24.82 4.09 6.22
CA ASP A 132 -25.98 3.79 7.07
C ASP A 132 -26.95 2.79 6.45
N ASP A 133 -26.55 2.14 5.36
CA ASP A 133 -27.28 1.07 4.67
C ASP A 133 -26.29 -0.03 4.23
N PHE A 134 -26.77 -1.28 4.14
CA PHE A 134 -25.97 -2.41 3.64
C PHE A 134 -25.54 -2.20 2.19
N ASN A 135 -26.38 -1.56 1.37
CA ASN A 135 -26.04 -1.11 0.04
C ASN A 135 -25.45 0.31 0.12
N VAL A 136 -24.14 0.44 -0.10
CA VAL A 136 -23.40 1.72 0.02
C VAL A 136 -24.05 2.84 -0.80
N GLU A 137 -24.58 2.52 -1.97
CA GLU A 137 -25.18 3.47 -2.92
C GLU A 137 -26.62 3.84 -2.57
N SER A 138 -27.29 3.06 -1.73
CA SER A 138 -28.58 3.44 -1.11
C SER A 138 -28.39 4.26 0.16
N SER A 139 -27.18 4.29 0.72
CA SER A 139 -26.87 4.99 1.96
C SER A 139 -26.84 6.52 1.78
N ASN A 140 -27.02 7.25 2.89
CA ASN A 140 -26.83 8.71 2.92
C ASN A 140 -25.35 9.12 3.03
N PHE A 141 -24.40 8.17 2.98
CA PHE A 141 -22.98 8.41 3.20
C PHE A 141 -22.45 9.58 2.35
N ARG A 142 -22.63 9.50 1.03
CA ARG A 142 -22.14 10.52 0.11
C ARG A 142 -22.80 11.87 0.35
N LYS A 143 -24.13 11.89 0.49
CA LYS A 143 -24.88 13.10 0.79
C LYS A 143 -24.33 13.81 2.03
N ARG A 144 -24.05 13.06 3.11
CA ARG A 144 -23.47 13.61 4.34
C ARG A 144 -22.06 14.16 4.13
N LEU A 145 -21.23 13.47 3.34
CA LEU A 145 -19.90 13.99 2.98
C LEU A 145 -20.01 15.30 2.19
N SER A 146 -20.93 15.39 1.22
CA SER A 146 -21.17 16.64 0.48
C SER A 146 -21.65 17.78 1.40
N GLU A 147 -22.54 17.49 2.35
CA GLU A 147 -23.01 18.47 3.34
C GLU A 147 -21.86 18.96 4.24
N ILE A 148 -20.95 18.08 4.65
CA ILE A 148 -19.75 18.43 5.43
C ILE A 148 -18.78 19.28 4.59
N GLN A 149 -18.52 18.90 3.34
CA GLN A 149 -17.68 19.69 2.43
C GLN A 149 -18.24 21.09 2.20
N ASN A 150 -19.56 21.22 2.03
CA ASN A 150 -20.22 22.53 1.93
C ASN A 150 -20.03 23.35 3.21
N TRP A 151 -20.23 22.73 4.38
CA TRP A 151 -19.99 23.40 5.65
C TRP A 151 -18.53 23.88 5.79
N ILE A 152 -17.56 23.05 5.40
CA ILE A 152 -16.13 23.39 5.38
C ILE A 152 -15.86 24.59 4.47
N ALA A 153 -16.39 24.56 3.24
CA ALA A 153 -16.20 25.63 2.28
C ALA A 153 -16.72 26.99 2.79
N GLU A 154 -17.83 26.98 3.54
CA GLU A 154 -18.44 28.18 4.11
C GLU A 154 -17.75 28.66 5.40
N ASN A 155 -17.38 27.75 6.30
CA ASN A 155 -17.03 28.08 7.68
C ASN A 155 -15.55 27.84 8.04
N ALA A 156 -14.85 26.97 7.31
CA ALA A 156 -13.47 26.58 7.54
C ALA A 156 -12.70 26.42 6.22
N PRO A 157 -12.60 27.47 5.38
CA PRO A 157 -12.00 27.34 4.05
C PRO A 157 -10.53 26.94 4.15
N ASN A 158 -10.08 26.10 3.21
CA ASN A 158 -8.75 25.49 3.15
C ASN A 158 -8.47 24.42 4.22
N THR A 159 -9.51 23.89 4.86
CA THR A 159 -9.41 22.71 5.73
C THR A 159 -9.71 21.44 4.96
N GLU A 160 -8.90 20.39 5.16
CA GLU A 160 -9.11 19.07 4.57
C GLU A 160 -10.23 18.30 5.28
N LEU A 161 -10.86 17.37 4.57
CA LEU A 161 -11.77 16.39 5.16
C LEU A 161 -11.10 15.02 5.24
N TRP A 162 -10.95 14.50 6.46
CA TRP A 162 -10.47 13.15 6.73
C TRP A 162 -11.58 12.29 7.34
N ILE A 163 -11.57 11.00 7.00
CA ILE A 163 -12.30 9.94 7.66
C ILE A 163 -11.27 9.01 8.30
N SER A 164 -10.95 9.20 9.59
CA SER A 164 -9.97 8.35 10.30
C SER A 164 -10.51 6.98 10.64
N GLU A 165 -11.83 6.84 10.75
CA GLU A 165 -12.47 5.57 11.04
C GLU A 165 -13.79 5.42 10.28
N PHE A 166 -14.00 4.23 9.73
CA PHE A 166 -15.30 3.77 9.25
C PHE A 166 -15.41 2.26 9.39
N GLU A 167 -16.65 1.81 9.47
CA GLU A 167 -17.04 0.41 9.38
C GLU A 167 -18.20 0.26 8.38
N ILE A 168 -18.51 -0.96 7.99
CA ILE A 168 -19.68 -1.26 7.16
C ILE A 168 -20.70 -2.08 7.95
N PRO A 169 -22.00 -1.82 7.76
CA PRO A 169 -23.04 -2.64 8.36
C PRO A 169 -23.02 -4.04 7.71
N MET A 170 -23.11 -5.08 8.56
CA MET A 170 -22.93 -6.48 8.13
C MET A 170 -23.96 -7.45 8.69
N SER A 171 -24.88 -7.00 9.54
CA SER A 171 -25.86 -7.87 10.20
C SER A 171 -26.82 -8.62 9.24
N ASP A 172 -26.86 -8.26 7.95
CA ASP A 172 -27.61 -8.96 6.91
C ASP A 172 -26.94 -10.24 6.39
N CYS A 173 -25.66 -10.45 6.70
CA CYS A 173 -24.90 -11.63 6.29
C CYS A 173 -24.07 -12.25 7.41
N GLU A 174 -24.34 -11.86 8.66
CA GLU A 174 -23.86 -12.56 9.85
C GLU A 174 -24.65 -13.86 10.06
N GLU A 175 -23.94 -14.97 10.25
CA GLU A 175 -24.56 -16.25 10.60
C GLU A 175 -24.32 -16.58 12.08
N GLU A 176 -25.40 -16.78 12.82
CA GLU A 176 -25.32 -17.14 14.25
C GLU A 176 -24.64 -18.51 14.40
N ASN A 177 -23.75 -18.64 15.40
CA ASN A 177 -22.96 -19.85 15.69
C ASN A 177 -21.88 -20.20 14.66
N LEU A 178 -21.60 -19.33 13.68
CA LEU A 178 -20.41 -19.43 12.82
C LEU A 178 -19.44 -18.29 13.13
N ASP A 179 -18.15 -18.58 12.96
CA ASP A 179 -17.15 -17.52 12.88
C ASP A 179 -17.26 -16.87 11.49
N ASN A 180 -17.76 -15.63 11.46
CA ASN A 180 -17.89 -14.87 10.21
C ASN A 180 -16.53 -14.58 9.55
N HIS A 181 -15.40 -14.80 10.25
CA HIS A 181 -14.10 -14.83 9.60
C HIS A 181 -14.04 -15.90 8.49
N ASP A 182 -14.53 -17.11 8.75
CA ASP A 182 -14.45 -18.23 7.82
C ASP A 182 -15.67 -18.32 6.88
N ASN A 183 -16.70 -17.48 7.10
CA ASN A 183 -17.87 -17.41 6.23
C ASN A 183 -17.54 -16.70 4.89
N GLU A 184 -17.48 -17.46 3.79
CA GLU A 184 -17.11 -16.93 2.47
C GLU A 184 -18.03 -15.83 1.95
N ASN A 185 -19.33 -15.91 2.26
CA ASN A 185 -20.34 -14.92 1.85
C ASN A 185 -20.14 -13.61 2.62
N TYR A 186 -20.01 -13.70 3.96
CA TYR A 186 -19.67 -12.53 4.79
C TYR A 186 -18.38 -11.88 4.28
N GLN A 187 -17.31 -12.66 4.07
CA GLN A 187 -16.02 -12.14 3.63
C GLN A 187 -16.12 -11.45 2.25
N LEU A 188 -16.96 -11.96 1.34
CA LEU A 188 -17.17 -11.36 0.03
C LEU A 188 -17.95 -10.04 0.12
N LYS A 189 -19.11 -10.05 0.79
CA LYS A 189 -19.93 -8.84 0.98
C LYS A 189 -19.15 -7.76 1.73
N TYR A 190 -18.39 -8.16 2.76
CA TYR A 190 -17.52 -7.26 3.51
C TYR A 190 -16.50 -6.57 2.58
N ALA A 191 -15.79 -7.36 1.78
CA ALA A 191 -14.78 -6.85 0.85
C ALA A 191 -15.37 -5.91 -0.22
N GLN A 192 -16.52 -6.27 -0.79
CA GLN A 192 -17.21 -5.46 -1.79
C GLN A 192 -17.67 -4.12 -1.22
N ARG A 193 -18.33 -4.13 -0.07
CA ARG A 193 -18.85 -2.93 0.59
C ARG A 193 -17.72 -2.02 1.06
N VAL A 194 -16.65 -2.58 1.65
CA VAL A 194 -15.46 -1.79 2.04
C VAL A 194 -14.86 -1.08 0.82
N ALA A 195 -14.63 -1.79 -0.29
CA ALA A 195 -14.08 -1.17 -1.51
C ALA A 195 -15.01 -0.09 -2.08
N ARG A 196 -16.34 -0.35 -2.12
CA ARG A 196 -17.35 0.62 -2.59
C ARG A 196 -17.44 1.86 -1.69
N THR A 197 -17.25 1.74 -0.38
CA THR A 197 -17.17 2.88 0.54
C THR A 197 -15.96 3.76 0.27
N TYR A 198 -14.80 3.17 -0.01
CA TYR A 198 -13.62 3.93 -0.42
C TYR A 198 -13.85 4.68 -1.73
N LEU A 199 -14.39 4.00 -2.75
CA LEU A 199 -14.77 4.65 -4.00
C LEU A 199 -15.72 5.81 -3.69
N ALA A 200 -16.82 5.57 -2.97
CA ALA A 200 -17.79 6.59 -2.58
C ALA A 200 -17.17 7.84 -1.92
N ALA A 201 -16.20 7.65 -1.02
CA ALA A 201 -15.48 8.76 -0.39
C ALA A 201 -14.60 9.55 -1.38
N MET A 202 -13.95 8.87 -2.34
CA MET A 202 -13.13 9.53 -3.38
C MET A 202 -13.95 10.48 -4.25
N ALA A 203 -15.18 10.09 -4.63
CA ALA A 203 -16.06 10.98 -5.42
C ALA A 203 -16.51 12.24 -4.66
N GLU A 204 -16.48 12.21 -3.32
CA GLU A 204 -16.85 13.34 -2.46
C GLU A 204 -15.63 14.16 -1.99
N ASN A 205 -14.50 14.03 -2.69
CA ASN A 205 -13.27 14.78 -2.45
C ASN A 205 -12.74 14.64 -1.01
N VAL A 206 -12.94 13.47 -0.39
CA VAL A 206 -12.33 13.15 0.91
C VAL A 206 -10.83 13.00 0.71
N THR A 207 -10.04 13.78 1.45
CA THR A 207 -8.57 13.80 1.30
C THR A 207 -7.90 12.53 1.84
N ARG A 208 -8.47 11.94 2.90
CA ARG A 208 -7.98 10.69 3.48
C ARG A 208 -9.14 9.90 4.08
N ILE A 209 -9.18 8.60 3.80
CA ILE A 209 -10.11 7.66 4.45
C ILE A 209 -9.31 6.45 4.96
N THR A 210 -9.55 6.05 6.21
CA THR A 210 -8.82 4.98 6.89
C THR A 210 -9.80 3.96 7.44
N LYS A 211 -9.60 2.69 7.10
CA LYS A 211 -10.40 1.59 7.63
C LYS A 211 -10.08 1.39 9.11
N PHE A 212 -11.10 1.46 9.95
CA PHE A 212 -11.06 0.87 11.29
C PHE A 212 -11.47 -0.60 11.13
N GLN A 213 -10.56 -1.57 11.08
CA GLN A 213 -9.15 -1.50 11.45
C GLN A 213 -8.33 -2.50 10.65
N LEU A 214 -7.01 -2.48 10.83
CA LEU A 214 -6.13 -3.41 10.11
C LEU A 214 -6.42 -4.86 10.49
N ARG A 215 -6.52 -5.17 11.79
CA ARG A 215 -6.67 -6.54 12.31
C ARG A 215 -7.97 -6.71 13.07
N ASP A 216 -8.51 -7.93 13.09
CA ASP A 216 -9.63 -8.30 13.94
C ASP A 216 -9.30 -8.06 15.44
N GLU A 217 -10.29 -7.60 16.21
CA GLU A 217 -10.12 -7.35 17.64
C GLU A 217 -10.21 -8.63 18.47
N GLY A 218 -10.87 -9.66 17.95
CA GLY A 218 -11.05 -10.95 18.65
C GLY A 218 -12.01 -10.88 19.84
N GLU A 219 -12.66 -9.74 20.10
CA GLU A 219 -13.76 -9.58 21.04
C GLU A 219 -14.68 -8.40 20.66
N GLY A 220 -15.87 -8.33 21.26
CA GLY A 220 -16.80 -7.20 21.11
C GLY A 220 -17.49 -7.11 19.74
N VAL A 221 -18.12 -5.96 19.49
CA VAL A 221 -18.89 -5.71 18.26
C VAL A 221 -18.01 -5.53 17.02
N TYR A 222 -16.70 -5.34 17.20
CA TYR A 222 -15.70 -5.19 16.14
C TYR A 222 -14.84 -6.45 15.94
N TYR A 223 -15.31 -7.59 16.45
CA TYR A 223 -14.62 -8.87 16.38
C TYR A 223 -14.12 -9.18 14.96
N ASN A 224 -14.94 -8.90 13.93
CA ASN A 224 -14.68 -9.25 12.52
C ASN A 224 -14.33 -8.04 11.62
N SER A 225 -13.95 -6.90 12.20
CA SER A 225 -13.74 -5.61 11.49
C SER A 225 -12.39 -5.47 10.78
N GLY A 226 -11.48 -6.42 10.94
CA GLY A 226 -10.14 -6.40 10.40
C GLY A 226 -10.07 -6.70 8.91
N LEU A 227 -9.05 -6.15 8.25
CA LEU A 227 -8.56 -6.62 6.95
C LEU A 227 -7.73 -7.91 7.08
N VAL A 228 -7.16 -8.15 8.26
CA VAL A 228 -6.49 -9.40 8.62
C VAL A 228 -7.05 -9.94 9.93
N THR A 229 -6.77 -11.19 10.24
CA THR A 229 -7.16 -11.80 11.51
C THR A 229 -6.46 -11.19 12.71
N GLN A 230 -6.86 -11.61 13.90
CA GLN A 230 -6.36 -11.15 15.19
C GLN A 230 -4.84 -11.21 15.35
N LYS A 231 -4.34 -10.45 16.32
CA LYS A 231 -2.92 -10.37 16.68
C LYS A 231 -2.35 -11.77 16.88
N GLY A 232 -1.21 -12.02 16.25
CA GLY A 232 -0.59 -13.35 16.18
C GLY A 232 -0.85 -13.95 14.81
N SER A 233 -2.11 -14.13 14.40
CA SER A 233 -2.41 -14.81 13.13
C SER A 233 -2.12 -13.93 11.92
N TRP A 234 -2.63 -12.70 11.83
CA TRP A 234 -2.36 -11.83 10.67
C TRP A 234 -2.71 -12.42 9.29
N LYS A 235 -3.55 -13.46 9.24
CA LYS A 235 -4.03 -14.05 7.99
C LYS A 235 -4.85 -13.01 7.24
N LYS A 236 -4.49 -12.77 5.98
CA LYS A 236 -5.20 -11.82 5.11
C LYS A 236 -6.64 -12.29 4.88
N LYS A 237 -7.60 -11.39 5.09
CA LYS A 237 -9.01 -11.60 4.76
C LYS A 237 -9.27 -11.11 3.33
N LYS A 238 -10.40 -11.51 2.76
CA LYS A 238 -10.77 -11.15 1.38
C LYS A 238 -10.76 -9.63 1.15
N ALA A 239 -11.20 -8.84 2.13
CA ALA A 239 -11.17 -7.38 2.05
C ALA A 239 -9.76 -6.77 1.92
N TRP A 240 -8.73 -7.41 2.47
CA TRP A 240 -7.35 -6.97 2.30
C TRP A 240 -6.94 -7.00 0.83
N TYR A 241 -7.24 -8.10 0.12
CA TYR A 241 -6.92 -8.24 -1.30
C TYR A 241 -7.70 -7.28 -2.18
N TYR A 242 -8.96 -7.01 -1.83
CA TYR A 242 -9.79 -6.06 -2.57
C TYR A 242 -9.26 -4.63 -2.46
N LEU A 243 -8.88 -4.22 -1.24
CA LEU A 243 -8.26 -2.91 -1.02
C LEU A 243 -6.85 -2.82 -1.59
N SER A 244 -6.05 -3.88 -1.49
CA SER A 244 -4.70 -3.91 -2.07
C SER A 244 -4.75 -3.82 -3.60
N CYS A 245 -5.70 -4.50 -4.24
CA CYS A 245 -5.94 -4.40 -5.67
C CYS A 245 -6.34 -2.96 -6.07
N MET A 246 -7.34 -2.39 -5.39
CA MET A 246 -7.79 -1.01 -5.64
C MET A 246 -6.66 0.01 -5.48
N THR A 247 -5.91 -0.06 -4.38
CA THR A 247 -4.81 0.88 -4.09
C THR A 247 -3.65 0.72 -5.07
N SER A 248 -3.39 -0.50 -5.54
CA SER A 248 -2.38 -0.76 -6.57
C SER A 248 -2.77 -0.14 -7.90
N VAL A 249 -4.02 -0.33 -8.34
CA VAL A 249 -4.52 0.19 -9.61
C VAL A 249 -4.68 1.71 -9.59
N LEU A 250 -5.12 2.30 -8.47
CA LEU A 250 -5.44 3.73 -8.36
C LEU A 250 -4.32 4.59 -7.73
N LYS A 251 -3.13 4.04 -7.47
CA LYS A 251 -2.03 4.69 -6.71
C LYS A 251 -1.72 6.13 -7.16
N ASN A 252 -1.78 6.40 -8.46
CA ASN A 252 -1.49 7.71 -9.05
C ASN A 252 -2.69 8.34 -9.74
N ALA A 253 -3.89 7.83 -9.52
CA ALA A 253 -5.06 8.24 -10.26
C ALA A 253 -5.84 9.34 -9.52
N ASP A 254 -6.33 10.33 -10.27
CA ASP A 254 -7.33 11.30 -9.79
C ASP A 254 -8.72 10.84 -10.20
N PHE A 255 -9.71 11.00 -9.33
CA PHE A 255 -11.11 10.84 -9.71
C PHE A 255 -11.52 11.94 -10.70
N VAL A 256 -12.23 11.56 -11.77
CA VAL A 256 -12.61 12.45 -12.87
C VAL A 256 -14.12 12.61 -12.94
N SER A 257 -14.85 11.49 -13.01
CA SER A 257 -16.29 11.52 -13.18
C SER A 257 -16.95 10.22 -12.73
N GLU A 258 -18.26 10.26 -12.55
CA GLU A 258 -19.07 9.09 -12.31
C GLU A 258 -20.25 9.04 -13.29
N ASN A 259 -20.64 7.84 -13.66
CA ASN A 259 -21.84 7.57 -14.44
C ASN A 259 -22.55 6.32 -13.92
N ASN A 260 -23.87 6.30 -14.02
CA ASN A 260 -24.67 5.08 -13.85
C ASN A 260 -25.42 4.81 -15.15
N LEU A 261 -25.11 3.70 -15.80
CA LEU A 261 -25.71 3.35 -17.09
C LEU A 261 -26.18 1.89 -17.08
N ASN A 262 -27.47 1.69 -17.30
CA ASN A 262 -28.12 0.38 -17.32
C ASN A 262 -27.89 -0.44 -16.04
N GLY A 263 -27.87 0.22 -14.87
CA GLY A 263 -27.68 -0.43 -13.58
C GLY A 263 -26.23 -0.82 -13.27
N VAL A 264 -25.26 -0.20 -13.93
CA VAL A 264 -23.82 -0.34 -13.67
C VAL A 264 -23.25 1.03 -13.31
N ASN A 265 -22.53 1.12 -12.19
CA ASN A 265 -21.69 2.26 -11.87
C ASN A 265 -20.37 2.17 -12.65
N ILE A 266 -19.98 3.28 -13.26
CA ILE A 266 -18.72 3.46 -14.00
C ILE A 266 -18.09 4.73 -13.49
N TRP A 267 -17.03 4.58 -12.70
CA TRP A 267 -16.32 5.70 -12.09
C TRP A 267 -14.97 5.83 -12.74
N GLU A 268 -14.72 7.00 -13.30
CA GLU A 268 -13.55 7.28 -14.10
C GLU A 268 -12.48 7.95 -13.26
N PHE A 269 -11.26 7.43 -13.42
CA PHE A 269 -10.05 7.97 -12.85
C PHE A 269 -9.03 8.18 -13.97
N LYS A 270 -8.10 9.11 -13.76
CA LYS A 270 -6.99 9.36 -14.69
C LYS A 270 -5.66 9.23 -13.98
N ASP A 271 -4.80 8.34 -14.46
CA ASP A 271 -3.44 8.21 -13.94
C ASP A 271 -2.61 9.46 -14.28
N ARG A 272 -2.05 10.11 -13.25
CA ARG A 272 -1.27 11.36 -13.40
C ARG A 272 0.06 11.15 -14.11
N LEU A 273 0.62 9.94 -14.10
CA LEU A 273 1.93 9.61 -14.66
C LEU A 273 1.82 9.13 -16.11
N THR A 274 0.87 8.26 -16.40
CA THR A 274 0.72 7.67 -17.74
C THR A 274 -0.34 8.36 -18.60
N GLY A 275 -1.29 9.04 -17.97
CA GLY A 275 -2.45 9.63 -18.64
C GLY A 275 -3.57 8.63 -18.96
N ASP A 276 -3.41 7.37 -18.59
CA ASP A 276 -4.40 6.31 -18.84
C ASP A 276 -5.72 6.59 -18.12
N ILE A 277 -6.80 6.13 -18.74
CA ILE A 277 -8.14 6.18 -18.16
C ILE A 277 -8.38 4.86 -17.43
N ILE A 278 -8.79 4.94 -16.17
CA ILE A 278 -9.13 3.78 -15.35
C ILE A 278 -10.60 3.90 -14.97
N LYS A 279 -11.42 2.92 -15.34
CA LYS A 279 -12.83 2.85 -14.97
C LYS A 279 -13.04 1.80 -13.90
N ALA A 280 -13.43 2.20 -12.69
CA ALA A 280 -13.97 1.28 -11.70
C ALA A 280 -15.42 0.95 -12.08
N VAL A 281 -15.74 -0.35 -12.23
CA VAL A 281 -17.02 -0.82 -12.76
C VAL A 281 -17.64 -1.86 -11.83
N TRP A 282 -18.89 -1.66 -11.44
CA TRP A 282 -19.65 -2.60 -10.60
C TRP A 282 -21.17 -2.41 -10.70
N SER A 283 -21.94 -3.42 -10.27
CA SER A 283 -23.38 -3.32 -10.02
C SER A 283 -23.61 -2.70 -8.64
N PRO A 284 -24.31 -1.56 -8.52
CA PRO A 284 -24.53 -0.86 -7.25
C PRO A 284 -25.70 -1.46 -6.45
N THR A 285 -25.68 -2.79 -6.30
CA THR A 285 -26.69 -3.57 -5.61
C THR A 285 -26.11 -4.30 -4.40
N ASN A 286 -26.96 -4.95 -3.61
CA ASN A 286 -26.56 -5.85 -2.53
C ASN A 286 -27.35 -7.18 -2.62
N GLU A 287 -27.64 -7.62 -3.85
CA GLU A 287 -28.55 -8.72 -4.23
C GLU A 287 -27.83 -9.84 -5.01
N ASP A 288 -26.48 -9.83 -5.04
CA ASP A 288 -25.67 -10.78 -5.83
C ASP A 288 -25.97 -10.73 -7.33
N LYS A 289 -26.36 -9.54 -7.80
CA LYS A 289 -26.74 -9.32 -9.20
C LYS A 289 -25.52 -9.40 -10.11
N ILE A 290 -25.66 -10.14 -11.21
CA ILE A 290 -24.69 -10.18 -12.31
C ILE A 290 -25.35 -9.68 -13.59
N ILE A 291 -24.83 -8.59 -14.15
CA ILE A 291 -25.24 -8.02 -15.44
C ILE A 291 -24.32 -8.62 -16.50
N LYS A 292 -24.85 -9.57 -17.27
CA LYS A 292 -24.08 -10.32 -18.26
C LYS A 292 -23.87 -9.54 -19.56
N ASN A 293 -22.70 -9.74 -20.18
CA ASN A 293 -22.34 -9.14 -21.47
C ASN A 293 -22.57 -7.63 -21.52
N TYR A 294 -22.27 -6.93 -20.41
CA TYR A 294 -22.33 -5.49 -20.35
C TYR A 294 -21.36 -4.90 -21.39
N SER A 295 -21.85 -3.95 -22.17
CA SER A 295 -21.08 -3.31 -23.23
C SER A 295 -20.57 -1.95 -22.76
N LEU A 296 -19.27 -1.88 -22.47
CA LEU A 296 -18.59 -0.68 -22.02
C LEU A 296 -17.84 -0.03 -23.20
N SER A 297 -17.86 1.30 -23.31
CA SER A 297 -17.04 2.00 -24.31
C SER A 297 -15.56 1.98 -23.94
N SER A 298 -14.69 1.77 -24.93
CA SER A 298 -13.24 1.95 -24.80
C SER A 298 -12.78 3.40 -24.97
N ASP A 299 -13.72 4.34 -25.14
CA ASP A 299 -13.45 5.77 -25.35
C ASP A 299 -12.45 6.05 -26.48
N GLY A 300 -12.47 5.22 -27.52
CA GLY A 300 -11.56 5.32 -28.65
C GLY A 300 -10.19 4.64 -28.45
N ASN A 301 -9.88 4.16 -27.24
CA ASN A 301 -8.65 3.40 -26.99
C ASN A 301 -8.71 2.04 -27.67
N SER A 302 -7.56 1.62 -28.21
CA SER A 302 -7.39 0.33 -28.88
C SER A 302 -7.00 -0.80 -27.92
N VAL A 303 -6.49 -0.45 -26.74
CA VAL A 303 -6.04 -1.40 -25.71
C VAL A 303 -6.85 -1.23 -24.44
N ALA A 304 -7.29 -2.36 -23.89
CA ALA A 304 -8.01 -2.39 -22.62
C ALA A 304 -7.57 -3.58 -21.78
N TYR A 305 -7.53 -3.37 -20.46
CA TYR A 305 -7.22 -4.40 -19.47
C TYR A 305 -8.29 -4.40 -18.39
N ILE A 306 -8.66 -5.58 -17.89
CA ILE A 306 -9.45 -5.74 -16.66
C ILE A 306 -8.51 -6.18 -15.55
N THR A 307 -8.53 -5.48 -14.43
CA THR A 307 -7.91 -5.92 -13.18
C THR A 307 -9.01 -6.24 -12.17
N SER A 308 -9.00 -7.48 -11.69
CA SER A 308 -9.97 -7.99 -10.72
C SER A 308 -9.27 -8.37 -9.41
N PRO A 309 -9.86 -8.12 -8.24
CA PRO A 309 -9.35 -8.69 -6.99
C PRO A 309 -9.20 -10.21 -7.06
N SER A 310 -8.08 -10.74 -6.54
CA SER A 310 -7.75 -12.18 -6.50
C SER A 310 -6.91 -12.50 -5.25
N GLU A 311 -6.32 -13.69 -5.14
CA GLU A 311 -5.33 -13.99 -4.09
C GLU A 311 -4.00 -13.21 -4.21
N PHE A 312 -3.81 -12.43 -5.27
CA PHE A 312 -2.64 -11.57 -5.43
C PHE A 312 -2.92 -10.16 -4.90
N ALA A 313 -1.94 -9.55 -4.24
CA ALA A 313 -2.06 -8.21 -3.67
C ALA A 313 -2.48 -7.16 -4.72
N GLY A 314 -1.89 -7.20 -5.92
CA GLY A 314 -2.26 -6.32 -7.03
C GLY A 314 -3.50 -6.75 -7.83
N GLY A 315 -4.15 -7.85 -7.44
CA GLY A 315 -5.19 -8.51 -8.24
C GLY A 315 -4.62 -9.25 -9.46
N THR A 316 -5.54 -9.71 -10.32
CA THR A 316 -5.22 -10.36 -11.59
C THR A 316 -5.64 -9.46 -12.73
N THR A 317 -4.71 -9.16 -13.63
CA THR A 317 -4.92 -8.35 -14.82
C THR A 317 -4.95 -9.20 -16.07
N GLN A 318 -5.89 -8.93 -16.97
CA GLN A 318 -6.06 -9.61 -18.24
C GLN A 318 -6.35 -8.60 -19.35
N LYS A 319 -5.78 -8.82 -20.55
CA LYS A 319 -6.10 -8.03 -21.74
C LYS A 319 -7.51 -8.35 -22.21
N LEU A 320 -8.30 -7.31 -22.48
CA LEU A 320 -9.64 -7.42 -23.03
C LEU A 320 -9.61 -7.21 -24.54
N ASN A 321 -10.54 -7.87 -25.24
CA ASN A 321 -10.74 -7.62 -26.66
C ASN A 321 -11.60 -6.36 -26.86
N VAL A 322 -11.04 -5.36 -27.54
CA VAL A 322 -11.77 -4.16 -27.96
C VAL A 322 -12.32 -4.39 -29.38
N LYS A 323 -13.64 -4.39 -29.51
CA LYS A 323 -14.33 -4.56 -30.80
C LYS A 323 -15.32 -3.44 -31.01
N ASP A 324 -15.24 -2.77 -32.16
CA ASP A 324 -16.11 -1.65 -32.54
C ASP A 324 -16.15 -0.53 -31.46
N GLY A 325 -14.99 -0.25 -30.83
CA GLY A 325 -14.85 0.75 -29.76
C GLY A 325 -15.49 0.34 -28.43
N LYS A 326 -15.72 -0.96 -28.21
CA LYS A 326 -16.41 -1.50 -27.04
C LYS A 326 -15.72 -2.73 -26.47
N ILE A 327 -15.95 -2.94 -25.18
CA ILE A 327 -15.52 -4.07 -24.37
C ILE A 327 -16.78 -4.78 -23.86
N SER A 328 -16.77 -6.11 -23.87
CA SER A 328 -17.84 -6.93 -23.28
C SER A 328 -17.35 -7.56 -21.98
N LEU A 329 -18.10 -7.42 -20.89
CA LEU A 329 -17.77 -8.00 -19.59
C LEU A 329 -19.03 -8.35 -18.79
N ASP A 330 -18.90 -9.30 -17.86
CA ASP A 330 -19.92 -9.55 -16.84
C ASP A 330 -19.63 -8.66 -15.64
N VAL A 331 -20.64 -7.94 -15.15
CA VAL A 331 -20.50 -6.98 -14.05
C VAL A 331 -21.27 -7.47 -12.83
N SER A 332 -20.58 -7.62 -11.70
CA SER A 332 -21.16 -7.98 -10.40
C SER A 332 -20.99 -6.85 -9.38
N GLU A 333 -21.33 -7.11 -8.12
CA GLU A 333 -21.11 -6.19 -7.00
C GLU A 333 -19.63 -6.02 -6.60
N THR A 334 -18.74 -6.83 -7.17
CA THR A 334 -17.29 -6.68 -7.02
C THR A 334 -16.79 -5.58 -7.95
N PRO A 335 -16.18 -4.49 -7.42
CA PRO A 335 -15.49 -3.51 -8.24
C PRO A 335 -14.34 -4.18 -9.01
N VAL A 336 -14.39 -4.03 -10.33
CA VAL A 336 -13.28 -4.35 -11.24
C VAL A 336 -12.79 -3.08 -11.91
N TYR A 337 -11.54 -3.06 -12.34
CA TYR A 337 -10.90 -1.87 -12.87
C TYR A 337 -10.53 -2.06 -14.33
N ILE A 338 -11.13 -1.27 -15.22
CA ILE A 338 -10.87 -1.29 -16.64
C ILE A 338 -9.87 -0.20 -16.98
N THR A 339 -8.63 -0.57 -17.27
CA THR A 339 -7.60 0.37 -17.71
C THR A 339 -7.59 0.46 -19.23
N LEU A 340 -7.84 1.65 -19.75
CA LEU A 340 -7.80 1.98 -21.17
C LEU A 340 -6.50 2.73 -21.46
N SER A 341 -5.81 2.29 -22.52
CA SER A 341 -4.48 2.79 -22.89
C SER A 341 -4.35 2.87 -24.41
N ASP A 342 -3.53 3.82 -24.87
CA ASP A 342 -3.11 3.91 -26.26
C ASP A 342 -2.01 2.92 -26.63
N LYS A 343 -1.30 2.38 -25.62
CA LYS A 343 -0.18 1.46 -25.79
C LYS A 343 -0.41 0.14 -25.07
N GLU A 344 0.16 -0.93 -25.62
CA GLU A 344 0.23 -2.20 -24.91
C GLU A 344 1.10 -2.08 -23.66
N LYS A 345 0.67 -2.74 -22.60
CA LYS A 345 1.36 -2.84 -21.32
C LYS A 345 1.77 -4.27 -21.09
N ASN A 346 2.98 -4.43 -20.59
CA ASN A 346 3.43 -5.70 -20.05
C ASN A 346 2.63 -6.01 -18.77
N ILE A 347 1.94 -7.15 -18.75
CA ILE A 347 1.11 -7.56 -17.64
C ILE A 347 1.87 -8.60 -16.81
N ILE A 348 2.22 -8.20 -15.59
CA ILE A 348 2.85 -9.07 -14.61
C ILE A 348 1.87 -9.27 -13.47
N ASN A 349 1.21 -10.43 -13.48
CA ASN A 349 0.45 -10.90 -12.33
C ASN A 349 1.43 -11.52 -11.33
N ASP A 350 1.12 -11.38 -10.03
CA ASP A 350 1.96 -11.88 -8.94
C ASP A 350 3.39 -11.31 -8.91
N ARG A 351 3.52 -9.97 -8.90
CA ARG A 351 4.82 -9.29 -8.94
C ARG A 351 5.79 -9.65 -7.80
N ASN A 352 5.30 -10.21 -6.69
CA ASN A 352 6.11 -10.47 -5.51
C ASN A 352 6.13 -11.98 -5.17
N SER A 353 6.08 -12.85 -6.19
CA SER A 353 6.22 -14.29 -6.00
C SER A 353 7.58 -14.64 -5.40
N MET A 354 7.63 -15.66 -4.55
CA MET A 354 8.91 -16.22 -4.11
C MET A 354 9.64 -16.89 -5.28
N ILE A 355 10.90 -16.52 -5.50
CA ILE A 355 11.78 -17.07 -6.54
C ILE A 355 12.83 -17.95 -5.88
N ARG A 356 12.98 -19.20 -6.35
CA ARG A 356 14.00 -20.13 -5.84
C ARG A 356 15.16 -20.27 -6.83
N PRO A 357 16.42 -20.31 -6.34
CA PRO A 357 17.54 -20.70 -7.19
C PRO A 357 17.33 -22.13 -7.71
N GLN A 358 17.77 -22.38 -8.94
CA GLN A 358 17.88 -23.75 -9.46
C GLN A 358 19.18 -24.40 -9.03
N GLU A 359 20.25 -23.62 -8.96
CA GLU A 359 21.57 -24.09 -8.58
C GLU A 359 22.29 -23.06 -7.71
N ILE A 360 23.20 -23.54 -6.87
CA ILE A 360 24.15 -22.71 -6.12
C ILE A 360 25.58 -23.21 -6.33
N SER A 361 26.54 -22.30 -6.33
CA SER A 361 27.97 -22.63 -6.34
C SER A 361 28.81 -21.57 -5.63
N LEU A 362 30.01 -21.93 -5.19
CA LEU A 362 30.98 -20.99 -4.62
C LEU A 362 31.70 -20.15 -5.70
N THR A 363 31.60 -20.54 -6.97
CA THR A 363 32.20 -19.81 -8.10
C THR A 363 31.17 -19.50 -9.17
N ILE A 364 31.30 -18.34 -9.81
CA ILE A 364 30.38 -17.89 -10.87
C ILE A 364 30.49 -18.78 -12.13
N ASP A 365 31.69 -19.28 -12.41
CA ASP A 365 32.00 -20.13 -13.56
C ASP A 365 31.66 -21.61 -13.35
N LYS A 366 31.11 -21.95 -12.18
CA LYS A 366 30.76 -23.33 -11.79
C LYS A 366 31.94 -24.31 -11.86
N SER A 367 33.17 -23.83 -11.70
CA SER A 367 34.38 -24.68 -11.66
C SER A 367 34.46 -25.55 -10.39
N GLY A 368 33.73 -25.19 -9.33
CA GLY A 368 33.61 -25.95 -8.08
C GLY A 368 32.43 -26.94 -8.05
N GLU A 369 32.08 -27.40 -6.86
CA GLU A 369 30.83 -28.14 -6.65
C GLU A 369 29.62 -27.24 -7.00
N VAL A 370 28.63 -27.83 -7.65
CA VAL A 370 27.34 -27.20 -7.98
C VAL A 370 26.26 -28.02 -7.30
N ASN A 371 25.35 -27.37 -6.59
CA ASN A 371 24.27 -28.02 -5.89
C ASN A 371 22.92 -27.52 -6.42
N ASN A 372 21.99 -28.44 -6.69
CA ASN A 372 20.67 -28.15 -7.25
C ASN A 372 19.56 -28.03 -6.18
N LEU A 373 19.94 -27.84 -4.92
CA LEU A 373 19.08 -27.77 -3.74
C LEU A 373 18.27 -29.06 -3.45
N GLY A 374 18.50 -30.16 -4.17
CA GLY A 374 17.78 -31.43 -3.94
C GLY A 374 18.30 -32.23 -2.73
N SER A 375 19.55 -32.01 -2.32
CA SER A 375 20.13 -32.54 -1.08
C SER A 375 21.38 -31.76 -0.68
N ALA A 376 21.80 -31.86 0.58
CA ALA A 376 22.97 -31.15 1.09
C ALA A 376 24.26 -31.49 0.30
N PRO A 377 25.08 -30.50 -0.12
CA PRO A 377 26.34 -30.71 -0.82
C PRO A 377 27.44 -31.25 0.10
N LYS A 378 28.52 -31.75 -0.50
CA LYS A 378 29.68 -32.28 0.25
C LYS A 378 30.59 -31.17 0.77
N ASP A 379 30.81 -30.13 -0.02
CA ASP A 379 31.58 -28.96 0.39
C ASP A 379 30.89 -28.26 1.56
N THR A 380 31.61 -28.12 2.67
CA THR A 380 31.04 -27.57 3.91
C THR A 380 30.68 -26.09 3.80
N ASN A 381 31.36 -25.32 2.94
CA ASN A 381 31.05 -23.91 2.69
C ASN A 381 29.87 -23.77 1.73
N LEU A 382 29.78 -24.62 0.70
CA LEU A 382 28.59 -24.66 -0.15
C LEU A 382 27.36 -25.13 0.64
N ASN A 383 27.55 -26.05 1.59
CA ASN A 383 26.49 -26.49 2.49
C ASN A 383 25.94 -25.35 3.35
N GLN A 384 26.78 -24.38 3.74
CA GLN A 384 26.31 -23.16 4.45
C GLN A 384 25.34 -22.34 3.59
N ILE A 385 25.52 -22.32 2.27
CA ILE A 385 24.63 -21.60 1.35
C ILE A 385 23.38 -22.41 1.04
N TYR A 386 23.51 -23.72 0.84
CA TYR A 386 22.38 -24.64 0.69
C TYR A 386 21.38 -24.48 1.85
N ARG A 387 21.92 -24.39 3.06
CA ARG A 387 21.21 -24.17 4.32
C ARG A 387 20.46 -22.84 4.42
N MET A 388 20.69 -21.88 3.52
CA MET A 388 19.94 -20.62 3.47
C MET A 388 18.65 -20.74 2.63
N PHE A 389 18.42 -21.90 2.00
CA PHE A 389 17.35 -22.12 1.03
C PHE A 389 16.63 -23.45 1.20
N ASP A 390 16.96 -24.25 2.22
CA ASP A 390 16.44 -25.62 2.37
C ASP A 390 15.15 -25.69 3.19
N GLU A 391 14.75 -24.62 3.89
CA GLU A 391 13.45 -24.50 4.56
C GLU A 391 12.60 -23.31 4.05
N PRO A 392 12.38 -23.17 2.73
CA PRO A 392 11.77 -21.97 2.14
C PRO A 392 10.31 -21.72 2.58
N ASP A 393 9.60 -22.75 3.04
CA ASP A 393 8.22 -22.63 3.54
C ASP A 393 8.15 -21.98 4.95
N THR A 394 9.30 -21.64 5.54
CA THR A 394 9.42 -20.92 6.82
C THR A 394 9.48 -19.40 6.65
N MET A 395 9.50 -18.93 5.39
CA MET A 395 9.68 -17.52 5.06
C MET A 395 8.33 -16.85 4.75
N PRO A 396 8.11 -15.63 5.26
CA PRO A 396 6.83 -14.94 5.13
C PRO A 396 6.55 -14.43 3.70
N ASP A 397 5.28 -14.19 3.39
CA ASP A 397 4.87 -13.41 2.21
C ASP A 397 5.41 -11.96 2.32
N PRO A 398 5.97 -11.40 1.24
CA PRO A 398 6.68 -10.12 1.29
C PRO A 398 5.75 -8.93 1.55
N VAL A 399 4.44 -9.10 1.32
CA VAL A 399 3.42 -8.07 1.53
C VAL A 399 2.52 -8.50 2.68
N TYR A 400 2.94 -8.28 3.93
CA TYR A 400 2.18 -8.61 5.15
C TYR A 400 1.83 -10.10 5.32
N GLY A 401 2.83 -10.99 5.42
CA GLY A 401 2.62 -12.43 5.67
C GLY A 401 2.22 -12.81 7.10
N ASP A 402 1.37 -13.84 7.22
CA ASP A 402 1.08 -14.57 8.46
C ASP A 402 2.34 -15.31 8.91
N THR A 403 2.86 -15.00 10.10
CA THR A 403 4.05 -15.66 10.66
C THR A 403 3.74 -16.72 11.71
N ASN A 404 2.46 -16.88 12.07
CA ASN A 404 2.03 -17.68 13.21
C ASN A 404 2.24 -19.17 12.99
N ASN A 405 2.07 -19.62 11.74
CA ASN A 405 2.26 -21.02 11.33
C ASN A 405 3.66 -21.28 10.74
N LEU A 406 4.49 -20.24 10.59
CA LEU A 406 5.84 -20.39 10.06
C LEU A 406 6.72 -21.03 11.12
N LYS A 407 7.14 -22.28 10.88
CA LYS A 407 8.12 -22.96 11.71
C LYS A 407 9.39 -22.13 11.81
N THR A 408 10.02 -22.15 12.98
CA THR A 408 11.39 -21.65 13.11
C THR A 408 12.31 -22.59 12.34
N PRO A 409 13.07 -22.10 11.34
CA PRO A 409 14.08 -22.91 10.68
C PRO A 409 15.09 -23.43 11.70
N GLU A 410 15.46 -24.70 11.60
CA GLU A 410 16.38 -25.37 12.53
C GLU A 410 17.85 -25.07 12.21
N THR A 411 18.10 -24.29 11.16
CA THR A 411 19.38 -24.20 10.49
C THR A 411 20.19 -22.97 10.90
N ASN A 412 21.49 -23.12 11.18
CA ASN A 412 22.39 -22.00 11.49
C ASN A 412 23.57 -21.94 10.50
N VAL A 413 23.64 -20.83 9.78
CA VAL A 413 24.72 -20.46 8.87
C VAL A 413 25.64 -19.48 9.59
N ASN A 414 26.78 -19.95 10.07
CA ASN A 414 27.61 -19.22 11.04
C ASN A 414 28.96 -18.71 10.48
N LYS A 415 29.25 -19.01 9.21
CA LYS A 415 30.48 -18.58 8.54
C LYS A 415 30.23 -17.44 7.56
N ALA A 416 31.29 -16.67 7.34
CA ALA A 416 31.37 -15.79 6.19
C ALA A 416 31.53 -16.64 4.92
N VAL A 417 30.75 -16.34 3.89
CA VAL A 417 30.75 -17.10 2.64
C VAL A 417 30.30 -16.19 1.50
N THR A 418 30.92 -16.35 0.34
CA THR A 418 30.46 -15.77 -0.92
C THR A 418 30.07 -16.90 -1.84
N ALA A 419 28.91 -16.78 -2.45
CA ALA A 419 28.39 -17.77 -3.38
C ALA A 419 27.48 -17.13 -4.43
N TYR A 420 27.09 -17.95 -5.39
CA TYR A 420 26.29 -17.58 -6.53
C TYR A 420 25.04 -18.45 -6.56
N ALA A 421 23.89 -17.81 -6.67
CA ALA A 421 22.60 -18.43 -6.88
C ALA A 421 22.21 -18.23 -8.35
N PHE A 422 21.97 -19.33 -9.05
CA PHE A 422 21.65 -19.36 -10.48
C PHE A 422 20.19 -19.72 -10.67
N PHE A 423 19.56 -19.06 -11.63
CA PHE A 423 18.15 -19.22 -11.96
C PHE A 423 18.01 -19.80 -13.38
N ASP A 424 16.85 -20.39 -13.70
CA ASP A 424 16.59 -21.00 -15.01
C ASP A 424 16.40 -19.98 -16.14
N LYS A 425 16.16 -18.73 -15.76
CA LYS A 425 15.82 -17.60 -16.62
C LYS A 425 16.14 -16.30 -15.87
N GLU A 426 16.01 -15.19 -16.57
CA GLU A 426 16.12 -13.88 -15.94
C GLU A 426 14.88 -13.55 -15.11
N TYR A 427 15.11 -13.06 -13.90
CA TYR A 427 14.08 -12.55 -13.01
C TYR A 427 14.33 -11.09 -12.65
N VAL A 428 13.24 -10.37 -12.41
CA VAL A 428 13.26 -9.07 -11.75
C VAL A 428 12.96 -9.29 -10.27
N PHE A 429 13.92 -8.99 -9.41
CA PHE A 429 13.81 -9.05 -7.96
C PHE A 429 13.33 -7.72 -7.39
N ASN A 430 12.38 -7.79 -6.47
CA ASN A 430 11.79 -6.61 -5.81
C ASN A 430 11.51 -6.81 -4.32
N ALA A 431 11.89 -7.95 -3.74
CA ALA A 431 11.99 -8.08 -2.30
C ALA A 431 12.99 -9.15 -1.89
N PHE A 432 13.48 -8.99 -0.67
CA PHE A 432 14.40 -9.91 -0.01
C PHE A 432 13.93 -10.12 1.42
N ALA A 433 13.98 -11.36 1.90
CA ALA A 433 13.67 -11.67 3.28
C ALA A 433 14.77 -12.51 3.91
N VAL A 434 15.02 -12.28 5.20
CA VAL A 434 15.94 -13.08 6.00
C VAL A 434 15.31 -13.48 7.31
N TYR A 435 15.72 -14.64 7.80
CA TYR A 435 15.53 -15.02 9.20
C TYR A 435 16.88 -15.15 9.88
N ASP A 436 17.10 -14.32 10.91
CA ASP A 436 18.27 -14.36 11.78
C ASP A 436 17.86 -14.70 13.21
N THR A 437 18.62 -15.58 13.85
CA THR A 437 18.39 -15.98 15.24
C THR A 437 19.18 -15.11 16.23
N TYR A 438 20.35 -14.57 15.88
CA TYR A 438 21.33 -14.10 16.88
C TYR A 438 21.74 -12.63 16.79
N GLY A 439 21.33 -11.89 15.76
CA GLY A 439 21.53 -10.45 15.70
C GLY A 439 22.93 -10.02 15.25
N THR A 440 23.67 -10.86 14.52
CA THR A 440 25.09 -10.61 14.21
C THR A 440 25.43 -10.89 12.76
N GLY A 441 26.46 -10.19 12.25
CA GLY A 441 26.95 -10.39 10.90
C GLY A 441 26.34 -9.40 9.91
N GLY A 442 26.12 -9.86 8.69
CA GLY A 442 25.57 -9.07 7.61
C GLY A 442 25.41 -9.90 6.36
N ILE A 443 24.48 -9.50 5.50
CA ILE A 443 24.27 -10.11 4.20
C ILE A 443 24.06 -9.04 3.14
N SER A 444 24.66 -9.26 1.98
CA SER A 444 24.49 -8.42 0.80
C SER A 444 24.24 -9.29 -0.42
N VAL A 445 23.31 -8.86 -1.26
CA VAL A 445 22.94 -9.52 -2.50
C VAL A 445 23.21 -8.56 -3.65
N TYR A 446 23.96 -9.04 -4.63
CA TYR A 446 24.37 -8.32 -5.82
C TYR A 446 23.87 -9.05 -7.05
N ASP A 447 23.67 -8.31 -8.13
CA ASP A 447 23.66 -8.91 -9.46
C ASP A 447 25.07 -9.41 -9.78
N ALA A 448 25.22 -10.70 -10.08
CA ALA A 448 26.52 -11.35 -10.25
C ALA A 448 27.26 -10.85 -11.50
N HIS A 449 26.53 -10.42 -12.53
CA HIS A 449 27.11 -9.99 -13.81
C HIS A 449 27.66 -8.57 -13.73
N THR A 450 26.94 -7.69 -13.03
CA THR A 450 27.28 -6.26 -12.96
C THR A 450 27.97 -5.86 -11.65
N ASN A 451 27.98 -6.74 -10.64
CA ASN A 451 28.34 -6.43 -9.25
C ASN A 451 27.55 -5.26 -8.64
N LYS A 452 26.37 -4.92 -9.17
CA LYS A 452 25.51 -3.90 -8.60
C LYS A 452 24.86 -4.44 -7.32
N LEU A 453 24.98 -3.70 -6.21
CA LEU A 453 24.28 -4.03 -4.98
C LEU A 453 22.76 -3.89 -5.21
N LEU A 454 22.02 -4.96 -4.91
CA LEU A 454 20.57 -5.00 -5.00
C LEU A 454 19.93 -4.80 -3.63
N TRP A 455 20.51 -5.44 -2.62
CA TRP A 455 19.98 -5.40 -1.26
C TRP A 455 21.04 -5.77 -0.23
N SER A 456 20.91 -5.25 0.99
CA SER A 456 21.75 -5.60 2.13
C SER A 456 20.98 -5.51 3.44
N ASN A 457 21.40 -6.29 4.43
CA ASN A 457 20.85 -6.28 5.79
C ASN A 457 21.97 -6.53 6.79
N ASP A 458 21.95 -5.81 7.91
CA ASP A 458 22.93 -5.91 9.00
C ASP A 458 22.61 -7.02 10.01
N LEU A 459 21.54 -7.79 9.76
CA LEU A 459 21.02 -8.85 10.63
C LEU A 459 20.79 -8.33 12.06
N GLY A 460 20.42 -7.06 12.24
CA GLY A 460 20.52 -6.35 13.53
C GLY A 460 19.56 -6.78 14.66
N GLY A 461 18.96 -7.97 14.65
CA GLY A 461 17.95 -8.38 15.65
C GLY A 461 17.98 -9.86 16.04
N TYR A 462 17.74 -10.15 17.32
CA TYR A 462 17.55 -11.51 17.83
C TYR A 462 16.18 -12.08 17.41
N MET A 463 16.14 -13.31 16.91
CA MET A 463 14.91 -13.98 16.41
C MET A 463 14.14 -13.11 15.42
N TYR A 464 14.86 -12.51 14.49
CA TYR A 464 14.41 -11.45 13.61
C TYR A 464 14.09 -12.00 12.21
N ARG A 465 12.81 -11.98 11.84
CA ARG A 465 12.38 -12.09 10.44
C ARG A 465 12.31 -10.68 9.86
N ALA A 466 13.12 -10.41 8.85
CA ALA A 466 13.13 -9.14 8.12
C ALA A 466 12.64 -9.37 6.71
N ILE A 467 11.73 -8.53 6.23
CA ILE A 467 11.36 -8.44 4.82
C ILE A 467 11.64 -7.02 4.37
N SER A 468 12.30 -6.88 3.23
CA SER A 468 12.54 -5.59 2.59
C SER A 468 11.98 -5.62 1.18
N LEU A 469 10.96 -4.80 0.92
CA LEU A 469 10.58 -4.46 -0.44
C LEU A 469 11.62 -3.51 -1.02
N THR A 470 12.03 -3.76 -2.26
CA THR A 470 12.95 -2.91 -3.03
C THR A 470 12.25 -2.40 -4.28
N ALA A 471 12.87 -1.43 -4.95
CA ALA A 471 12.51 -1.16 -6.34
C ALA A 471 12.86 -2.37 -7.21
N ASP A 472 12.19 -2.52 -8.34
CA ASP A 472 12.55 -3.49 -9.37
C ASP A 472 14.00 -3.28 -9.80
N ASN A 473 14.76 -4.36 -9.82
CA ASN A 473 16.09 -4.37 -10.40
C ASN A 473 16.05 -4.62 -11.93
N PRO A 474 17.16 -4.42 -12.64
CA PRO A 474 17.32 -4.99 -13.98
C PRO A 474 17.19 -6.53 -13.92
N PRO A 475 16.61 -7.17 -14.95
CA PRO A 475 16.57 -8.62 -15.06
C PRO A 475 17.96 -9.25 -14.89
N THR A 476 18.04 -10.35 -14.14
CA THR A 476 19.26 -11.14 -13.97
C THR A 476 18.91 -12.59 -13.69
N ASP A 477 19.74 -13.52 -14.16
CA ASP A 477 19.64 -14.97 -13.92
C ASP A 477 20.67 -15.46 -12.89
N CYS A 478 21.47 -14.55 -12.31
CA CYS A 478 22.52 -14.90 -11.36
C CYS A 478 22.70 -13.83 -10.27
N LEU A 479 22.56 -14.24 -9.02
CA LEU A 479 22.81 -13.41 -7.86
C LEU A 479 24.11 -13.82 -7.17
N LYS A 480 24.93 -12.84 -6.81
CA LYS A 480 26.08 -13.01 -5.93
C LYS A 480 25.67 -12.65 -4.51
N ILE A 481 25.81 -13.61 -3.61
CA ILE A 481 25.46 -13.49 -2.20
C ILE A 481 26.76 -13.39 -1.40
N VAL A 482 26.88 -12.34 -0.60
CA VAL A 482 28.01 -12.11 0.31
C VAL A 482 27.48 -12.07 1.72
N LYS A 483 27.82 -13.11 2.51
CA LYS A 483 27.53 -13.17 3.94
C LYS A 483 28.80 -12.86 4.73
N GLU A 484 28.72 -11.88 5.62
CA GLU A 484 29.87 -11.31 6.34
C GLU A 484 30.17 -12.00 7.68
N GLY A 485 29.54 -13.16 7.94
CA GLY A 485 29.62 -13.89 9.22
C GLY A 485 28.32 -13.82 10.00
N GLY A 486 28.38 -14.05 11.31
CA GLY A 486 27.20 -14.14 12.17
C GLY A 486 26.36 -15.39 11.92
N ASP A 487 25.37 -15.63 12.77
CA ASP A 487 24.41 -16.71 12.55
C ASP A 487 23.26 -16.18 11.71
N MET A 488 22.76 -16.98 10.78
CA MET A 488 21.58 -16.67 9.97
C MET A 488 20.97 -17.99 9.53
N ASN A 489 19.67 -18.06 9.37
CA ASN A 489 19.00 -19.32 9.12
C ASN A 489 18.54 -19.41 7.67
N GLU A 490 17.78 -18.43 7.19
CA GLU A 490 17.10 -18.51 5.89
C GLU A 490 17.20 -17.19 5.11
N LEU A 491 17.22 -17.30 3.78
CA LEU A 491 17.15 -16.21 2.82
C LEU A 491 16.10 -16.53 1.75
N SER A 492 15.27 -15.56 1.42
CA SER A 492 14.29 -15.68 0.34
C SER A 492 14.32 -14.48 -0.57
N PHE A 493 14.08 -14.77 -1.86
CA PHE A 493 14.01 -13.80 -2.93
C PHE A 493 12.58 -13.71 -3.43
N TYR A 494 12.13 -12.51 -3.77
CA TYR A 494 10.82 -12.31 -4.36
C TYR A 494 10.90 -11.39 -5.57
N GLY A 495 9.98 -11.59 -6.48
CA GLY A 495 9.95 -10.88 -7.75
C GLY A 495 9.06 -11.56 -8.76
N TYR A 496 9.42 -11.40 -10.02
CA TYR A 496 8.70 -11.98 -11.15
C TYR A 496 9.65 -12.36 -12.28
N GLU A 497 9.22 -13.31 -13.10
CA GLU A 497 9.93 -13.68 -14.32
C GLU A 497 10.00 -12.48 -15.27
N SER A 498 11.18 -12.19 -15.79
CA SER A 498 11.34 -11.18 -16.83
C SER A 498 10.59 -11.66 -18.07
N SER A 499 9.56 -10.94 -18.49
CA SER A 499 8.94 -11.14 -19.79
C SER A 499 9.99 -10.78 -20.84
N SER A 500 10.64 -11.78 -21.41
CA SER A 500 11.73 -11.66 -22.36
C SER A 500 11.30 -11.13 -23.74
N GLU A 501 10.49 -10.07 -23.80
CA GLU A 501 10.58 -9.17 -24.93
C GLU A 501 11.80 -8.27 -24.67
N LYS A 502 12.91 -8.62 -25.32
CA LYS A 502 14.10 -7.77 -25.38
C LYS A 502 13.64 -6.36 -25.74
N ASP A 503 13.92 -5.40 -24.87
CA ASP A 503 13.60 -3.99 -25.11
C ASP A 503 14.52 -3.48 -26.21
N TRP A 504 14.05 -3.60 -27.46
CA TRP A 504 14.77 -3.18 -28.64
C TRP A 504 14.69 -1.65 -28.85
N ASP A 505 13.89 -0.93 -28.06
CA ASP A 505 13.78 0.52 -28.06
C ASP A 505 14.79 1.12 -27.06
N ILE A 506 16.06 1.10 -27.46
CA ILE A 506 17.18 1.55 -26.61
C ILE A 506 17.06 3.03 -26.27
N ASN A 507 16.50 3.82 -27.18
CA ASN A 507 16.38 5.25 -27.02
C ASN A 507 15.13 5.68 -26.21
N LYS A 508 14.18 4.74 -25.99
CA LYS A 508 12.92 4.90 -25.26
C LYS A 508 11.94 5.89 -25.88
N ASP A 509 11.94 6.05 -27.20
CA ASP A 509 11.03 6.94 -27.92
C ASP A 509 9.67 6.28 -28.25
N GLY A 510 9.54 4.99 -27.96
CA GLY A 510 8.35 4.19 -28.20
C GLY A 510 8.30 3.55 -29.59
N ALA A 511 9.39 3.59 -30.37
CA ALA A 511 9.55 2.90 -31.63
C ALA A 511 10.86 2.10 -31.64
N VAL A 512 10.86 0.94 -32.32
CA VAL A 512 12.10 0.19 -32.58
C VAL A 512 12.53 0.54 -33.99
N ASP A 513 13.56 1.37 -34.13
CA ASP A 513 14.01 1.87 -35.43
C ASP A 513 15.54 1.76 -35.66
N VAL A 514 16.01 2.36 -36.76
CA VAL A 514 17.42 2.27 -37.15
C VAL A 514 18.36 2.98 -36.17
N PHE A 515 17.86 3.96 -35.40
CA PHE A 515 18.63 4.62 -34.36
C PHE A 515 18.90 3.70 -33.17
N ASP A 516 17.91 2.90 -32.76
CA ASP A 516 18.13 1.90 -31.71
C ASP A 516 19.19 0.89 -32.12
N MET A 517 19.17 0.46 -33.39
CA MET A 517 20.21 -0.41 -33.94
C MET A 517 21.59 0.22 -33.88
N ILE A 518 21.70 1.52 -34.17
CA ILE A 518 22.97 2.26 -34.11
C ILE A 518 23.44 2.34 -32.65
N LEU A 519 22.55 2.59 -31.70
CA LEU A 519 22.86 2.66 -30.27
C LEU A 519 23.28 1.30 -29.70
N MET A 520 22.64 0.21 -30.12
CA MET A 520 23.06 -1.16 -29.78
C MET A 520 24.45 -1.45 -30.33
N ARG A 521 24.70 -1.08 -31.60
CA ARG A 521 25.99 -1.33 -32.26
C ARG A 521 27.12 -0.46 -31.72
N GLN A 522 26.83 0.72 -31.19
CA GLN A 522 27.82 1.55 -30.50
C GLN A 522 28.16 1.00 -29.11
N ASN A 523 27.28 0.21 -28.49
CA ASN A 523 27.46 -0.43 -27.19
C ASN A 523 27.64 -1.95 -27.32
N LEU A 524 28.48 -2.39 -28.26
CA LEU A 524 28.72 -3.81 -28.60
C LEU A 524 29.06 -4.71 -27.41
N GLU A 525 29.73 -4.19 -26.37
CA GLU A 525 30.05 -4.96 -25.16
C GLU A 525 28.82 -5.25 -24.29
N LYS A 526 27.77 -4.42 -24.38
CA LYS A 526 26.56 -4.54 -23.56
C LYS A 526 25.46 -5.38 -24.23
N TYR A 527 25.49 -5.49 -25.57
CA TYR A 527 24.41 -6.07 -26.38
C TYR A 527 24.90 -7.14 -27.37
N SER A 528 26.07 -7.76 -27.12
CA SER A 528 26.68 -8.73 -28.04
C SER A 528 25.75 -9.90 -28.40
N ASP A 529 24.99 -10.38 -27.42
CA ASP A 529 24.10 -11.53 -27.55
C ASP A 529 22.75 -11.13 -28.19
N ASP A 530 22.41 -9.84 -28.16
CA ASP A 530 21.21 -9.26 -28.76
C ASP A 530 21.39 -8.97 -30.26
N ILE A 531 22.60 -8.59 -30.68
CA ILE A 531 22.91 -8.29 -32.09
C ILE A 531 22.75 -9.53 -32.99
N SER A 532 23.04 -10.74 -32.48
CA SER A 532 22.78 -11.98 -33.23
C SER A 532 21.30 -12.19 -33.49
N ALA A 533 20.47 -12.08 -32.44
CA ALA A 533 19.03 -12.29 -32.53
C ALA A 533 18.31 -11.22 -33.37
N LEU A 534 18.79 -9.97 -33.33
CA LEU A 534 18.27 -8.87 -34.15
C LEU A 534 18.58 -9.06 -35.64
N ASN A 535 19.77 -9.57 -35.97
CA ASN A 535 20.13 -9.88 -37.36
C ASN A 535 19.20 -10.96 -37.94
N ASP A 536 18.82 -11.96 -37.15
CA ASP A 536 17.90 -13.01 -37.60
C ASP A 536 16.47 -12.48 -37.79
N PHE A 537 16.02 -11.57 -36.91
CA PHE A 537 14.74 -10.87 -37.02
C PHE A 537 14.66 -9.99 -38.29
N ILE A 538 15.68 -9.16 -38.54
CA ILE A 538 15.71 -8.24 -39.69
C ILE A 538 15.87 -9.00 -41.02
N LEU A 539 16.62 -10.11 -41.02
CA LEU A 539 16.82 -10.92 -42.22
C LEU A 539 15.64 -11.86 -42.51
N ASN A 540 14.58 -11.84 -41.70
CA ASN A 540 13.39 -12.67 -41.86
C ASN A 540 13.74 -14.16 -42.00
N LYS A 541 14.80 -14.58 -41.31
CA LYS A 541 15.22 -15.99 -41.26
C LYS A 541 14.51 -16.63 -40.08
N LYS A 542 13.54 -17.48 -40.39
CA LYS A 542 12.88 -18.35 -39.41
C LYS A 542 13.83 -19.37 -38.81
#